data_AF-X5DG25-F1
#
_entry.id   AF-X5DG25-F1
#
_cell.length_a   1.000
_cell.length_b   1.000
_cell.length_c   1.000
_cell.angle_alpha   90.00
_cell.angle_beta   90.00
_cell.angle_gamma   90.00
#
_symmetry.space_group_name_H-M   'P 1'
#
loop_
_entity.id
_entity.type
_entity.pdbx_description
1 polymer ?
#
loop_
_entity_poly.entity_id
_entity_poly.type
_entity_poly.pdbx_seq_one_letter_code
_entity_poly.pdbx_strand_id
1 'polypeptide(L)'
;MKTLFVGILAMFTVSVAMASGNLKVNMADSESEATVMKISNSEMVNYEIKLEDAWGNQIYEMNTEIPRSEINKRYDLSNLENGMYWYSVKTGDEEIRKQLSVNYGEVEVMDVRKTVDPYFYQDGDQIKLTYLNYESEDIRLYVYDNNTLLKEVALGKDFTIHKAIDFSDLNDGEYDVVLTNDYNIYENRVIIN
;
A
#
# COMPACT_ATOMS: atom_id res chain seq x y z
N MET A 1 37.10 -36.17 -23.46
CA MET A 1 35.82 -35.67 -24.04
C MET A 1 34.96 -35.20 -22.88
N LYS A 2 34.43 -33.98 -22.99
CA LYS A 2 33.78 -33.23 -21.91
C LYS A 2 32.47 -33.92 -21.49
N THR A 3 32.30 -34.19 -20.20
CA THR A 3 31.02 -34.53 -19.60
C THR A 3 30.16 -33.28 -19.52
N LEU A 4 29.02 -33.25 -20.21
CA LEU A 4 28.00 -32.22 -20.00
C LEU A 4 27.37 -32.43 -18.63
N PHE A 5 27.64 -31.50 -17.71
CA PHE A 5 26.82 -31.31 -16.51
C PHE A 5 25.62 -30.45 -16.93
N VAL A 6 24.46 -31.06 -17.11
CA VAL A 6 23.19 -30.31 -17.20
C VAL A 6 22.76 -30.09 -15.76
N GLY A 7 23.14 -28.94 -15.20
CA GLY A 7 22.59 -28.46 -13.94
C GLY A 7 21.16 -27.98 -14.19
N ILE A 8 20.18 -28.67 -13.61
CA ILE A 8 18.83 -28.12 -13.46
C ILE A 8 18.96 -26.96 -12.47
N LEU A 9 18.98 -25.74 -12.98
CA LEU A 9 18.85 -24.54 -12.17
C LEU A 9 17.38 -24.46 -11.77
N ALA A 10 17.05 -24.90 -10.56
CA ALA A 10 15.75 -24.67 -9.97
C ALA A 10 15.62 -23.16 -9.72
N MET A 11 14.92 -22.45 -10.62
CA MET A 11 14.53 -21.07 -10.40
C MET A 11 13.45 -21.09 -9.31
N PHE A 12 13.83 -20.73 -8.08
CA PHE A 12 12.88 -20.47 -7.02
C PHE A 12 12.23 -19.11 -7.30
N THR A 13 11.04 -19.11 -7.89
CA THR A 13 10.20 -17.91 -7.90
C THR A 13 9.65 -17.73 -6.50
N VAL A 14 10.11 -16.71 -5.79
CA VAL A 14 9.53 -16.34 -4.49
C VAL A 14 8.24 -15.58 -4.78
N SER A 15 7.14 -16.29 -5.04
CA SER A 15 5.83 -15.67 -5.10
C SER A 15 5.34 -15.40 -3.67
N VAL A 16 5.68 -14.24 -3.11
CA VAL A 16 5.06 -13.79 -1.85
C VAL A 16 3.64 -13.34 -2.18
N ALA A 17 2.71 -14.29 -2.19
CA ALA A 17 1.29 -14.01 -2.30
C ALA A 17 0.76 -13.63 -0.91
N MET A 18 0.79 -12.33 -0.58
CA MET A 18 0.04 -11.83 0.58
C MET A 18 -1.44 -11.79 0.22
N ALA A 19 -2.21 -12.75 0.77
CA ALA A 19 -3.62 -12.93 0.51
C ALA A 19 -4.46 -12.41 1.69
N SER A 20 -4.69 -11.10 1.71
CA SER A 20 -5.84 -10.50 2.39
C SER A 20 -6.19 -9.21 1.63
N GLY A 21 -7.48 -8.99 1.32
CA GLY A 21 -8.00 -7.93 0.45
C GLY A 21 -8.09 -8.30 -1.04
N ASN A 22 -8.87 -7.52 -1.79
CA ASN A 22 -9.31 -7.89 -3.14
C ASN A 22 -8.27 -7.57 -4.23
N LEU A 23 -7.48 -6.51 -4.05
CA LEU A 23 -6.46 -6.10 -5.01
C LEU A 23 -5.26 -7.06 -4.97
N LYS A 24 -4.80 -7.49 -6.16
CA LYS A 24 -3.58 -8.28 -6.36
C LYS A 24 -2.76 -7.70 -7.50
N VAL A 25 -1.44 -7.62 -7.29
CA VAL A 25 -0.48 -7.14 -8.29
C VAL A 25 0.69 -8.11 -8.36
N ASN A 26 0.82 -8.81 -9.48
CA ASN A 26 1.86 -9.81 -9.70
C ASN A 26 2.75 -9.40 -10.88
N MET A 27 4.06 -9.52 -10.70
CA MET A 27 5.00 -9.43 -11.81
C MET A 27 5.11 -10.81 -12.46
N ALA A 28 4.93 -10.89 -13.77
CA ALA A 28 5.21 -12.12 -14.50
C ALA A 28 6.69 -12.21 -14.84
N ASP A 29 7.27 -13.41 -14.74
CA ASP A 29 8.64 -13.68 -15.21
C ASP A 29 8.78 -13.24 -16.66
N SER A 30 9.75 -12.37 -16.95
CA SER A 30 9.98 -11.87 -18.30
C SER A 30 11.08 -12.67 -18.98
N GLU A 31 10.78 -13.30 -20.11
CA GLU A 31 11.80 -13.84 -21.03
C GLU A 31 12.45 -12.76 -21.91
N SER A 32 12.06 -11.48 -21.72
CA SER A 32 12.59 -10.32 -22.44
C SER A 32 12.70 -9.09 -21.54
N GLU A 33 13.38 -8.04 -22.02
CA GLU A 33 13.62 -6.73 -21.38
C GLU A 33 12.35 -5.97 -20.94
N ALA A 34 11.15 -6.50 -21.20
CA ALA A 34 9.87 -5.89 -20.86
C ALA A 34 9.21 -6.59 -19.66
N THR A 35 8.98 -5.83 -18.59
CA THR A 35 8.30 -6.29 -17.37
C THR A 35 6.78 -6.27 -17.56
N VAL A 36 6.09 -7.33 -17.15
CA VAL A 36 4.61 -7.40 -17.22
C VAL A 36 4.01 -7.43 -15.81
N MET A 37 3.23 -6.42 -15.49
CA MET A 37 2.43 -6.33 -14.26
C MET A 37 1.01 -6.81 -14.55
N LYS A 38 0.58 -7.84 -13.82
CA LYS A 38 -0.78 -8.40 -13.83
C LYS A 38 -1.52 -7.87 -12.61
N ILE A 39 -2.57 -7.09 -12.85
CA ILE A 39 -3.39 -6.43 -11.83
C ILE A 39 -4.77 -7.05 -11.87
N SER A 40 -5.31 -7.43 -10.72
CA SER A 40 -6.66 -7.97 -10.60
C SER A 40 -7.34 -7.56 -9.31
N ASN A 41 -8.66 -7.45 -9.36
CA ASN A 41 -9.56 -7.27 -8.22
C ASN A 41 -10.75 -8.23 -8.38
N SER A 42 -11.34 -8.70 -7.28
CA SER A 42 -12.56 -9.53 -7.32
C SER A 42 -13.77 -8.79 -7.89
N GLU A 43 -13.76 -7.46 -7.87
CA GLU A 43 -14.82 -6.59 -8.39
C GLU A 43 -14.34 -5.73 -9.57
N MET A 44 -15.30 -5.18 -10.33
CA MET A 44 -14.97 -4.20 -11.37
C MET A 44 -14.72 -2.84 -10.74
N VAL A 45 -13.46 -2.40 -10.76
CA VAL A 45 -13.04 -1.15 -10.11
C VAL A 45 -12.17 -0.31 -11.04
N ASN A 46 -12.05 0.98 -10.73
CA ASN A 46 -11.03 1.83 -11.34
C ASN A 46 -9.69 1.63 -10.61
N TYR A 47 -8.60 1.65 -11.36
CA TYR A 47 -7.24 1.61 -10.84
C TYR A 47 -6.52 2.92 -11.14
N GLU A 48 -5.74 3.37 -10.16
CA GLU A 48 -4.68 4.35 -10.28
C GLU A 48 -3.35 3.59 -10.25
N ILE A 49 -2.49 3.81 -11.25
CA ILE A 49 -1.20 3.13 -11.38
C ILE A 49 -0.12 4.17 -11.51
N LYS A 50 0.92 4.09 -10.67
CA LYS A 50 2.06 5.01 -10.70
C LYS A 50 3.39 4.27 -10.72
N LEU A 51 4.38 4.90 -11.34
CA LEU A 51 5.79 4.56 -11.23
C LEU A 51 6.55 5.83 -10.84
N GLU A 52 7.30 5.75 -9.75
CA GLU A 52 8.09 6.86 -9.21
C GLU A 52 9.54 6.44 -9.05
N ASP A 53 10.47 7.39 -9.14
CA ASP A 53 11.86 7.16 -8.75
C ASP A 53 12.04 7.15 -7.21
N ALA A 54 13.27 6.96 -6.76
CA ALA A 54 13.63 6.93 -5.33
C ALA A 54 13.34 8.26 -4.60
N TRP A 55 13.19 9.37 -5.31
CA TRP A 55 12.90 10.70 -4.74
C TRP A 55 11.40 11.05 -4.82
N GLY A 56 10.56 10.15 -5.33
CA GLY A 56 9.13 10.38 -5.51
C GLY A 56 8.80 11.20 -6.75
N ASN A 57 9.74 11.40 -7.68
CA ASN A 57 9.38 12.02 -8.96
C ASN A 57 8.59 11.02 -9.79
N GLN A 58 7.42 11.44 -10.27
CA GLN A 58 6.53 10.61 -11.07
C GLN A 58 7.08 10.42 -12.48
N ILE A 59 7.36 9.17 -12.84
CA ILE A 59 7.82 8.75 -14.18
C ILE A 59 6.62 8.37 -15.06
N TYR A 60 5.62 7.73 -14.46
CA TYR A 60 4.42 7.28 -15.14
C TYR A 60 3.21 7.37 -14.21
N GLU A 61 2.06 7.72 -14.80
CA GLU A 61 0.77 7.66 -14.14
C GLU A 61 -0.32 7.24 -15.13
N MET A 62 -1.25 6.44 -14.66
CA MET A 62 -2.45 6.11 -15.41
C MET A 62 -3.62 5.87 -14.46
N ASN A 63 -4.76 6.46 -14.82
CA ASN A 63 -6.06 6.11 -14.27
C ASN A 63 -6.87 5.36 -15.32
N THR A 64 -7.56 4.29 -14.91
CA THR A 64 -8.50 3.63 -15.81
C THR A 64 -9.80 4.42 -15.89
N GLU A 65 -10.26 4.71 -17.09
CA GLU A 65 -11.52 5.45 -17.30
C GLU A 65 -12.76 4.60 -17.05
N ILE A 66 -12.66 3.29 -17.31
CA ILE A 66 -13.77 2.33 -17.18
C ILE A 66 -13.36 1.26 -16.16
N PRO A 67 -14.24 0.88 -15.21
CA PRO A 67 -13.97 -0.17 -14.23
C PRO A 67 -13.61 -1.50 -14.88
N ARG A 68 -12.62 -2.20 -14.32
CA ARG A 68 -12.15 -3.52 -14.78
C ARG A 68 -11.82 -4.41 -13.59
N SER A 69 -12.08 -5.70 -13.72
CA SER A 69 -11.62 -6.69 -12.75
C SER A 69 -10.15 -7.08 -12.97
N GLU A 70 -9.63 -6.92 -14.20
CA GLU A 70 -8.26 -7.32 -14.55
C GLU A 70 -7.63 -6.40 -15.59
N ILE A 71 -6.32 -6.16 -15.45
CA ILE A 71 -5.50 -5.39 -16.39
C ILE A 71 -4.09 -5.99 -16.42
N ASN A 72 -3.52 -6.13 -17.62
CA ASN A 72 -2.11 -6.43 -17.81
C ASN A 72 -1.41 -5.19 -18.37
N LYS A 73 -0.31 -4.78 -17.73
CA LYS A 73 0.54 -3.67 -18.19
C LYS A 73 1.93 -4.17 -18.50
N ARG A 74 2.38 -3.89 -19.71
CA ARG A 74 3.76 -4.15 -20.15
C ARG A 74 4.53 -2.83 -20.09
N TYR A 75 5.65 -2.85 -19.40
CA TYR A 75 6.57 -1.73 -19.30
C TYR A 75 7.90 -2.11 -19.94
N ASP A 76 8.41 -1.22 -20.76
CA ASP A 76 9.81 -1.24 -21.20
C ASP A 76 10.59 -0.35 -20.24
N LEU A 77 11.41 -0.98 -19.39
CA LEU A 77 12.18 -0.30 -18.35
C LEU A 77 13.67 -0.21 -18.72
N SER A 78 14.04 -0.58 -19.95
CA SER A 78 15.42 -0.58 -20.45
C SER A 78 16.08 0.80 -20.44
N ASN A 79 15.29 1.87 -20.53
CA ASN A 79 15.77 3.25 -20.54
C ASN A 79 15.81 3.88 -19.14
N LEU A 80 15.41 3.16 -18.09
CA LEU A 80 15.56 3.65 -16.72
C LEU A 80 17.02 3.50 -16.29
N GLU A 81 17.48 4.48 -15.50
CA GLU A 81 18.78 4.39 -14.85
C GLU A 81 18.80 3.27 -13.82
N ASN A 82 20.00 2.81 -13.47
CA ASN A 82 20.14 1.84 -12.38
C ASN A 82 19.73 2.50 -11.06
N GLY A 83 18.82 1.89 -10.31
CA GLY A 83 18.32 2.50 -9.09
C GLY A 83 17.09 1.83 -8.51
N MET A 84 16.52 2.51 -7.51
CA MET A 84 15.30 2.09 -6.82
C MET A 84 14.11 2.88 -7.33
N TYR A 85 13.00 2.16 -7.54
CA TYR A 85 11.75 2.70 -8.04
C TYR A 85 10.58 2.17 -7.22
N TRP A 86 9.46 2.89 -7.27
CA TRP A 86 8.22 2.51 -6.61
C TRP A 86 7.11 2.36 -7.62
N TYR A 87 6.56 1.16 -7.71
CA TYR A 87 5.36 0.88 -8.49
C TYR A 87 4.16 0.74 -7.56
N SER A 88 3.16 1.60 -7.70
CA SER A 88 1.94 1.51 -6.91
C SER A 88 0.71 1.29 -7.78
N VAL A 89 -0.23 0.52 -7.23
CA VAL A 89 -1.57 0.35 -7.77
C VAL A 89 -2.54 0.60 -6.64
N LYS A 90 -3.42 1.58 -6.80
CA LYS A 90 -4.47 1.93 -5.84
C LYS A 90 -5.85 1.70 -6.45
N THR A 91 -6.79 1.25 -5.63
CA THR A 91 -8.21 1.17 -5.97
C THR A 91 -9.07 1.39 -4.72
N GLY A 92 -9.91 2.42 -4.75
CA GLY A 92 -10.67 2.82 -3.57
C GLY A 92 -9.74 3.09 -2.37
N ASP A 93 -9.94 2.30 -1.32
CA ASP A 93 -9.18 2.30 -0.06
C ASP A 93 -7.99 1.34 -0.04
N GLU A 94 -7.83 0.43 -1.01
CA GLU A 94 -6.70 -0.50 -1.06
C GLU A 94 -5.57 0.00 -1.95
N GLU A 95 -4.32 -0.18 -1.52
CA GLU A 95 -3.12 0.04 -2.33
C GLU A 95 -2.12 -1.11 -2.18
N ILE A 96 -1.49 -1.50 -3.29
CA ILE A 96 -0.29 -2.32 -3.29
C ILE A 96 0.87 -1.50 -3.86
N ARG A 97 1.93 -1.36 -3.07
CA ARG A 97 3.17 -0.69 -3.46
C ARG A 97 4.31 -1.71 -3.53
N LYS A 98 5.06 -1.71 -4.62
CA LYS A 98 6.24 -2.57 -4.82
C LYS A 98 7.48 -1.70 -4.93
N GLN A 99 8.52 -2.09 -4.20
CA GLN A 99 9.85 -1.53 -4.40
C GLN A 99 10.57 -2.35 -5.47
N LEU A 100 11.04 -1.67 -6.51
CA LEU A 100 11.72 -2.28 -7.64
C LEU A 100 13.19 -1.85 -7.64
N SER A 101 14.11 -2.81 -7.78
CA SER A 101 15.50 -2.52 -8.15
C SER A 101 15.66 -2.71 -9.64
N VAL A 102 16.13 -1.69 -10.35
CA VAL A 102 16.45 -1.76 -11.77
C VAL A 102 17.96 -1.77 -11.93
N ASN A 103 18.50 -2.78 -12.61
CA ASN A 103 19.93 -2.91 -12.91
C ASN A 103 20.10 -3.35 -14.36
N TYR A 104 20.60 -2.46 -15.21
CA TYR A 104 20.82 -2.72 -16.64
C TYR A 104 19.55 -3.22 -17.36
N GLY A 105 18.39 -2.66 -16.99
CA GLY A 105 17.08 -3.05 -17.55
C GLY A 105 16.46 -4.29 -16.91
N GLU A 106 17.20 -5.04 -16.09
CA GLU A 106 16.64 -6.13 -15.28
C GLU A 106 15.93 -5.56 -14.05
N VAL A 107 14.77 -6.13 -13.71
CA VAL A 107 13.93 -5.64 -12.61
C VAL A 107 13.71 -6.72 -11.57
N GLU A 108 14.08 -6.42 -10.33
CA GLU A 108 13.85 -7.25 -9.16
C GLU A 108 12.84 -6.58 -8.22
N VAL A 109 11.89 -7.35 -7.69
CA VAL A 109 10.98 -6.86 -6.64
C VAL A 109 11.66 -7.06 -5.29
N MET A 110 12.04 -5.95 -4.66
CA MET A 110 12.75 -5.95 -3.38
C MET A 110 11.79 -6.04 -2.19
N ASP A 111 10.64 -5.38 -2.30
CA ASP A 111 9.63 -5.32 -1.25
C ASP A 111 8.22 -5.17 -1.83
N VAL A 112 7.22 -5.64 -1.10
CA VAL A 112 5.80 -5.51 -1.44
C VAL A 112 5.05 -5.12 -0.19
N ARG A 113 4.38 -3.98 -0.24
CA ARG A 113 3.57 -3.46 0.85
C ARG A 113 2.11 -3.38 0.44
N LYS A 114 1.22 -3.78 1.35
CA LYS A 114 -0.21 -3.64 1.18
C LYS A 114 -0.77 -2.71 2.25
N THR A 115 -1.60 -1.75 1.83
CA THR A 115 -2.29 -0.83 2.72
C THR A 115 -3.79 -0.81 2.40
N VAL A 116 -4.58 -0.59 3.44
CA VAL A 116 -6.02 -0.35 3.35
C VAL A 116 -6.33 0.85 4.23
N ASP A 117 -7.05 1.84 3.71
CA ASP A 117 -7.40 3.02 4.48
C ASP A 117 -8.23 2.63 5.73
N PRO A 118 -7.97 3.22 6.90
CA PRO A 118 -8.74 2.94 8.11
C PRO A 118 -10.19 3.38 7.98
N TYR A 119 -11.09 2.63 8.63
CA TYR A 119 -12.49 3.02 8.74
C TYR A 119 -12.77 3.69 10.08
N PHE A 120 -13.28 4.91 10.03
CA PHE A 120 -13.73 5.69 11.17
C PHE A 120 -15.25 5.82 11.17
N TYR A 121 -15.88 5.58 12.32
CA TYR A 121 -17.31 5.69 12.52
C TYR A 121 -17.60 6.47 13.80
N GLN A 122 -18.32 7.58 13.67
CA GLN A 122 -18.77 8.38 14.81
C GLN A 122 -20.16 7.91 15.28
N ASP A 123 -20.28 7.70 16.59
CA ASP A 123 -21.49 7.28 17.30
C ASP A 123 -21.68 8.17 18.53
N GLY A 124 -22.41 9.28 18.35
CA GLY A 124 -22.48 10.36 19.35
C GLY A 124 -21.10 10.96 19.61
N ASP A 125 -20.68 10.96 20.87
CA ASP A 125 -19.39 11.49 21.32
C ASP A 125 -18.28 10.42 21.27
N GLN A 126 -18.52 9.28 20.65
CA GLN A 126 -17.50 8.24 20.47
C GLN A 126 -17.10 8.11 19.01
N ILE A 127 -15.81 7.94 18.75
CA ILE A 127 -15.31 7.48 17.45
C ILE A 127 -14.79 6.06 17.57
N LYS A 128 -15.22 5.21 16.65
CA LYS A 128 -14.81 3.83 16.51
C LYS A 128 -13.92 3.73 15.27
N LEU A 129 -12.74 3.18 15.45
CA LEU A 129 -11.72 2.95 14.43
C LEU A 129 -11.58 1.44 14.19
N THR A 130 -11.50 1.05 12.93
CA THR A 130 -11.00 -0.25 12.49
C THR A 130 -9.88 -0.06 11.47
N TYR A 131 -8.77 -0.77 11.67
CA TYR A 131 -7.62 -0.75 10.76
C TYR A 131 -7.00 -2.13 10.62
N LEU A 132 -6.55 -2.46 9.40
CA LEU A 132 -5.83 -3.69 9.08
C LEU A 132 -4.36 -3.37 8.82
N ASN A 133 -3.51 -3.75 9.77
CA ASN A 133 -2.07 -3.52 9.77
C ASN A 133 -1.33 -4.68 9.08
N TYR A 134 -1.43 -4.75 7.75
CA TYR A 134 -0.81 -5.81 6.94
C TYR A 134 0.70 -5.96 7.19
N GLU A 135 1.38 -4.84 7.41
CA GLU A 135 2.84 -4.79 7.58
C GLU A 135 3.27 -5.02 9.04
N SER A 136 2.32 -5.24 9.96
CA SER A 136 2.59 -5.43 11.41
C SER A 136 3.46 -4.31 12.02
N GLU A 137 3.22 -3.08 11.56
CA GLU A 137 3.95 -1.88 11.98
C GLU A 137 3.45 -1.37 13.33
N ASP A 138 4.26 -0.56 14.01
CA ASP A 138 3.82 0.05 15.26
C ASP A 138 2.83 1.19 14.96
N ILE A 139 1.57 0.97 15.32
CA ILE A 139 0.50 1.91 15.06
C ILE A 139 0.29 2.82 16.27
N ARG A 140 0.21 4.12 16.02
CA ARG A 140 -0.10 5.13 17.03
C ARG A 140 -1.30 5.94 16.63
N LEU A 141 -2.03 6.38 17.64
CA LEU A 141 -3.19 7.25 17.47
C LEU A 141 -3.02 8.51 18.31
N TYR A 142 -3.35 9.63 17.70
CA TYR A 142 -3.30 10.95 18.30
C TYR A 142 -4.66 11.63 18.20
N VAL A 143 -4.99 12.45 19.19
CA VAL A 143 -6.16 13.33 19.19
C VAL A 143 -5.70 14.76 19.42
N TYR A 144 -6.12 15.68 18.55
CA TYR A 144 -5.77 17.08 18.60
C TYR A 144 -7.00 17.99 18.70
N ASP A 145 -6.82 19.13 19.36
CA ASP A 145 -7.69 20.31 19.29
C ASP A 145 -6.85 21.49 18.80
N ASN A 146 -7.12 21.99 17.59
CA ASN A 146 -6.40 23.12 16.99
C ASN A 146 -4.87 23.00 17.12
N ASN A 147 -4.30 21.86 16.68
CA ASN A 147 -2.88 21.48 16.78
C ASN A 147 -2.35 21.21 18.21
N THR A 148 -3.19 21.33 19.24
CA THR A 148 -2.82 20.97 20.61
C THR A 148 -3.08 19.48 20.81
N LEU A 149 -2.02 18.72 21.12
CA LEU A 149 -2.15 17.29 21.41
C LEU A 149 -2.93 17.09 22.72
N LEU A 150 -4.08 16.43 22.64
CA LEU A 150 -4.89 16.06 23.79
C LEU A 150 -4.59 14.64 24.29
N LYS A 151 -4.35 13.71 23.36
CA LYS A 151 -4.19 12.29 23.69
C LYS A 151 -3.27 11.57 22.71
N GLU A 152 -2.41 10.71 23.23
CA GLU A 152 -1.62 9.74 22.47
C GLU A 152 -1.94 8.32 22.96
N VAL A 153 -2.09 7.39 22.02
CA VAL A 153 -2.34 5.98 22.30
C VAL A 153 -1.45 5.12 21.42
N ALA A 154 -0.60 4.32 22.04
CA ALA A 154 0.10 3.23 21.34
C ALA A 154 -0.90 2.08 21.11
N LEU A 155 -1.15 1.74 19.84
CA LEU A 155 -2.04 0.66 19.44
C LEU A 155 -1.25 -0.63 19.11
N GLY A 156 0.08 -0.54 18.98
CA GLY A 156 0.96 -1.69 18.82
C GLY A 156 0.95 -2.24 17.39
N LYS A 157 1.27 -3.54 17.27
CA LYS A 157 1.57 -4.20 15.98
C LYS A 157 0.55 -5.25 15.55
N ASP A 158 -0.59 -5.31 16.23
CA ASP A 158 -1.62 -6.30 15.92
C ASP A 158 -2.13 -6.10 14.48
N PHE A 159 -2.36 -7.20 13.76
CA PHE A 159 -2.88 -7.15 12.40
C PHE A 159 -4.25 -6.48 12.32
N THR A 160 -5.12 -6.71 13.31
CA THR A 160 -6.45 -6.09 13.37
C THR A 160 -6.51 -5.17 14.57
N ILE A 161 -6.75 -3.90 14.31
CA ILE A 161 -6.85 -2.87 15.33
C ILE A 161 -8.28 -2.35 15.37
N HIS A 162 -8.91 -2.51 16.53
CA HIS A 162 -10.20 -1.90 16.84
C HIS A 162 -10.03 -0.98 18.05
N LYS A 163 -10.45 0.28 17.91
CA LYS A 163 -10.35 1.25 18.99
C LYS A 163 -11.60 2.11 19.06
N ALA A 164 -12.12 2.30 20.27
CA ALA A 164 -13.07 3.36 20.56
C ALA A 164 -12.37 4.47 21.35
N ILE A 165 -12.66 5.72 21.03
CA ILE A 165 -12.22 6.89 21.77
C ILE A 165 -13.47 7.66 22.16
N ASP A 166 -13.55 7.99 23.44
CA ASP A 166 -14.64 8.75 24.01
C ASP A 166 -14.25 10.23 24.12
N PHE A 167 -15.13 11.10 23.63
CA PHE A 167 -15.02 12.55 23.65
C PHE A 167 -16.06 13.19 24.59
N SER A 168 -16.86 12.40 25.33
CA SER A 168 -17.95 12.90 26.18
C SER A 168 -17.53 13.93 27.24
N ASP A 169 -16.25 13.93 27.62
CA ASP A 169 -15.68 14.84 28.63
C ASP A 169 -15.07 16.11 28.00
N LEU A 170 -15.09 16.24 26.67
CA LEU A 170 -14.56 17.39 25.95
C LEU A 170 -15.66 18.41 25.67
N ASN A 171 -15.26 19.67 25.44
CA ASN A 171 -16.21 20.71 25.05
C ASN A 171 -16.69 20.50 23.61
N ASP A 172 -17.84 21.07 23.28
CA ASP A 172 -18.32 21.17 21.91
C ASP A 172 -17.25 21.82 21.01
N GLY A 173 -16.99 21.20 19.87
CA GLY A 173 -15.87 21.61 19.04
C GLY A 173 -15.47 20.59 17.99
N GLU A 174 -14.38 20.91 17.29
CA GLU A 174 -13.81 20.10 16.23
C GLU A 174 -12.46 19.54 16.69
N TYR A 175 -12.27 18.25 16.47
CA TYR A 175 -11.08 17.51 16.88
C TYR A 175 -10.53 16.69 15.72
N ASP A 176 -9.21 16.55 15.66
CA ASP A 176 -8.54 15.70 14.67
C ASP A 176 -8.08 14.40 15.34
N VAL A 177 -8.48 13.28 14.76
CA VAL A 177 -8.01 11.94 15.12
C VAL A 177 -7.03 11.49 14.05
N VAL A 178 -5.78 11.27 14.44
CA VAL A 178 -4.69 10.93 13.52
C VAL A 178 -4.20 9.52 13.84
N LEU A 179 -4.34 8.61 12.90
CA LEU A 179 -3.74 7.28 12.93
C LEU A 179 -2.47 7.30 12.08
N THR A 180 -1.36 6.79 12.63
CA THR A 180 -0.08 6.83 11.91
C THR A 180 0.76 5.59 12.17
N ASN A 181 1.59 5.29 11.18
CA ASN A 181 2.68 4.33 11.24
C ASN A 181 3.92 4.96 10.57
N ASP A 182 4.99 4.19 10.36
CA ASP A 182 6.25 4.71 9.81
C ASP A 182 6.12 5.27 8.37
N TYR A 183 5.06 4.91 7.63
CA TYR A 183 4.88 5.22 6.21
C TYR A 183 3.62 6.03 5.89
N ASN A 184 2.58 5.93 6.71
CA ASN A 184 1.25 6.46 6.44
C ASN A 184 0.75 7.32 7.60
N ILE A 185 0.00 8.35 7.24
CA ILE A 185 -0.74 9.21 8.15
C ILE A 185 -2.17 9.28 7.63
N TYR A 186 -3.12 8.98 8.50
CA TYR A 186 -4.55 9.04 8.22
C TYR A 186 -5.21 9.99 9.21
N GLU A 187 -5.88 11.02 8.71
CA GLU A 187 -6.52 12.05 9.52
C GLU A 187 -8.04 11.95 9.36
N ASN A 188 -8.76 12.02 10.48
CA ASN A 188 -10.22 12.05 10.51
C ASN A 188 -10.70 13.15 11.45
N ARG A 189 -11.69 13.92 11.00
CA ARG A 189 -12.26 15.03 11.75
C ARG A 189 -13.51 14.60 12.49
N VAL A 190 -13.60 14.99 13.76
CA VAL A 190 -14.70 14.65 14.67
C VAL A 190 -15.34 15.95 15.17
N ILE A 191 -16.67 16.01 15.15
CA ILE A 191 -17.44 17.16 15.64
C ILE A 191 -18.25 16.73 16.85
N ILE A 192 -18.03 17.39 17.99
CA ILE A 192 -18.75 17.20 19.26
C ILE A 192 -19.73 18.36 19.44
N ASN A 193 -20.98 18.07 19.84
CA ASN A 193 -22.09 19.04 19.93
C ASN A 193 -22.86 18.93 21.24
#